data_AF-S4NM60-F1
#
_entry.id   AF-S4NM60-F1
#
_cell.length_a   1.000
_cell.length_b   1.000
_cell.length_c   1.000
_cell.angle_alpha   90.00
_cell.angle_beta   90.00
_cell.angle_gamma   90.00
#
_symmetry.space_group_name_H-M   'P 1'
#
loop_
_entity.id
_entity.type
_entity.pdbx_description
1 polymer ?
#
loop_
_entity_poly.entity_id
_entity_poly.type
_entity_poly.pdbx_seq_one_letter_code
_entity_poly.pdbx_strand_id
1 'polypeptide(L)'
;AISGRIKKGVDTVASLEGYWDGRIDIKDKRTREESNLLDVAVLRDHRLPRYLVKLEKQQEWESQRLWIKVSEAIHNEDQIVATEQKTIIEEAQRARARNLVTPWVPRLFHRDTGTSLPGG
;
A
#
# COMPACT_ATOMS: atom_id res chain seq x y z
N ALA A 1 -15.12 -12.51 -6.08
CA ALA A 1 -15.41 -11.87 -7.38
C ALA A 1 -15.65 -10.38 -7.17
N ILE A 2 -15.27 -9.58 -8.16
CA ILE A 2 -15.51 -8.14 -8.22
C ILE A 2 -16.38 -7.84 -9.46
N SER A 3 -17.12 -6.74 -9.38
CA SER A 3 -17.79 -6.19 -10.55
C SER A 3 -17.78 -4.66 -10.50
N GLY A 4 -17.79 -4.03 -11.66
CA GLY A 4 -17.67 -2.58 -11.80
C GLY A 4 -18.23 -2.07 -13.11
N ARG A 5 -18.41 -0.75 -13.20
CA ARG A 5 -18.90 -0.06 -14.40
C ARG A 5 -18.09 1.21 -14.63
N ILE A 6 -17.64 1.40 -15.87
CA ILE A 6 -17.06 2.67 -16.32
C ILE A 6 -18.20 3.53 -16.85
N LYS A 7 -18.29 4.77 -16.36
CA LYS A 7 -19.36 5.70 -16.73
C LYS A 7 -18.83 7.00 -17.32
N LYS A 8 -19.55 7.54 -18.28
CA LYS A 8 -19.42 8.93 -18.77
C LYS A 8 -20.69 9.67 -18.37
N GLY A 9 -20.62 10.44 -17.29
CA GLY A 9 -21.81 11.00 -16.65
C GLY A 9 -22.70 9.89 -16.08
N VAL A 10 -23.95 9.82 -16.54
CA VAL A 10 -24.90 8.77 -16.14
C VAL A 10 -24.77 7.50 -16.98
N ASP A 11 -24.19 7.61 -18.18
CA ASP A 11 -24.13 6.53 -19.14
C ASP A 11 -23.02 5.53 -18.80
N THR A 12 -23.39 4.26 -18.68
CA THR A 12 -22.40 3.17 -18.57
C THR A 12 -21.82 2.87 -19.94
N VAL A 13 -20.51 2.97 -20.08
CA VAL A 13 -19.79 2.71 -21.35
C VAL A 13 -19.15 1.32 -21.37
N ALA A 14 -18.78 0.77 -20.21
CA ALA A 14 -18.26 -0.59 -20.10
C ALA A 14 -18.59 -1.20 -18.72
N SER A 15 -18.63 -2.52 -18.65
CA SER A 15 -18.70 -3.29 -17.41
C SER A 15 -17.45 -4.13 -17.21
N LEU A 16 -17.11 -4.39 -15.95
CA LEU A 16 -15.92 -5.12 -15.52
C LEU A 16 -16.40 -6.24 -14.59
N GLU A 17 -15.93 -7.46 -14.79
CA GLU A 17 -16.24 -8.59 -13.91
C GLU A 17 -15.02 -9.50 -13.78
N GLY A 18 -14.89 -10.18 -12.65
CA GLY A 18 -13.81 -11.16 -12.45
C GLY A 18 -13.30 -11.24 -11.02
N TYR A 19 -11.99 -11.44 -10.87
CA TYR A 19 -11.31 -11.62 -9.59
C TYR A 19 -10.10 -10.71 -9.51
N TRP A 20 -9.97 -9.95 -8.42
CA TRP A 20 -8.90 -8.96 -8.24
C TRP A 20 -7.51 -9.60 -8.17
N ASP A 21 -7.44 -10.86 -7.76
CA ASP A 21 -6.26 -11.72 -7.64
C ASP A 21 -6.10 -12.71 -8.80
N GLY A 22 -6.97 -12.63 -9.81
CA GLY A 22 -6.99 -13.53 -10.95
C GLY A 22 -7.16 -12.77 -12.27
N ARG A 23 -8.26 -13.05 -12.96
CA ARG A 23 -8.59 -12.42 -14.24
C ARG A 23 -9.75 -11.44 -14.09
N ILE A 24 -9.63 -10.29 -14.73
CA ILE A 24 -10.68 -9.28 -14.88
C ILE A 24 -10.93 -9.08 -16.37
N ASP A 25 -12.17 -9.30 -16.79
CA ASP A 25 -12.63 -9.04 -18.15
C ASP A 25 -13.41 -7.72 -18.21
N ILE A 26 -13.31 -7.04 -19.34
CA ILE A 26 -14.04 -5.80 -19.63
C ILE A 26 -14.93 -6.02 -20.86
N LYS A 27 -16.17 -5.54 -20.73
CA LYS A 27 -17.17 -5.59 -21.80
C LYS A 27 -17.58 -4.18 -22.21
N ASP A 28 -17.36 -3.85 -23.48
CA ASP A 28 -17.82 -2.59 -24.07
C ASP A 28 -19.33 -2.66 -24.29
N LYS A 29 -20.09 -1.67 -23.80
CA LYS A 29 -21.55 -1.68 -23.90
C LYS A 29 -22.05 -1.36 -25.32
N ARG A 30 -21.29 -0.60 -26.10
CA ARG A 30 -21.64 -0.17 -27.45
C ARG A 30 -21.35 -1.28 -28.47
N THR A 31 -20.17 -1.88 -28.43
CA THR A 31 -19.78 -2.94 -29.38
C THR A 31 -20.21 -4.33 -28.89
N ARG A 32 -20.51 -4.48 -27.60
CA ARG A 32 -20.76 -5.76 -26.90
C ARG A 32 -19.55 -6.70 -26.90
N GLU A 33 -18.39 -6.22 -27.33
CA GLU A 33 -17.14 -6.98 -27.29
C GLU A 33 -16.65 -7.14 -25.86
N GLU A 34 -16.11 -8.32 -25.59
CA GLU A 34 -15.54 -8.69 -24.30
C GLU A 34 -14.07 -9.00 -24.51
N SER A 35 -13.22 -8.48 -23.63
CA SER A 35 -11.77 -8.63 -23.73
C SER A 35 -11.15 -8.74 -22.35
N ASN A 36 -9.96 -9.32 -22.30
CA ASN A 36 -9.18 -9.34 -21.07
C ASN A 36 -8.69 -7.93 -20.76
N LEU A 37 -9.03 -7.41 -19.57
CA LEU A 37 -8.47 -6.15 -19.10
C LEU A 37 -7.19 -6.37 -18.30
N LEU A 38 -7.22 -7.36 -17.40
CA LEU A 38 -6.13 -7.67 -16.51
C LEU A 38 -6.10 -9.17 -16.25
N ASP A 39 -4.90 -9.75 -16.33
CA ASP A 39 -4.64 -11.13 -15.93
C ASP A 39 -3.43 -11.16 -15.00
N VAL A 40 -3.67 -11.45 -13.72
CA VAL A 40 -2.62 -11.48 -12.69
C VAL A 40 -1.55 -12.53 -13.01
N ALA A 41 -1.88 -13.64 -13.68
CA ALA A 41 -0.91 -14.65 -14.06
C ALA A 41 0.08 -14.08 -15.09
N VAL A 42 -0.42 -13.37 -16.11
CA VAL A 42 0.42 -12.71 -17.13
C VAL A 42 1.25 -11.58 -16.52
N LEU A 43 0.65 -10.77 -15.64
CA LEU A 43 1.37 -9.65 -14.99
C LEU A 43 2.51 -10.12 -14.08
N ARG A 44 2.41 -11.34 -13.53
CA ARG A 44 3.48 -11.91 -12.69
C ARG A 44 4.78 -12.07 -13.47
N ASP A 45 4.69 -12.50 -14.73
CA ASP A 45 5.84 -12.73 -15.60
C ASP A 45 6.49 -11.43 -16.10
N HIS A 46 5.71 -10.34 -16.14
CA HIS A 46 6.16 -9.01 -16.57
C HIS A 46 6.36 -8.03 -15.40
N ARG A 47 6.46 -8.52 -14.17
CA ARG A 47 6.60 -7.66 -12.98
C ARG A 47 7.91 -6.88 -13.04
N LEU A 48 7.82 -5.55 -12.94
CA LEU A 48 9.01 -4.69 -12.86
C LEU A 48 9.82 -4.98 -11.59
N PRO A 49 11.16 -5.05 -11.68
CA PRO A 49 12.03 -5.18 -10.50
C PRO A 49 11.83 -4.01 -9.54
N ARG A 50 11.65 -4.33 -8.25
CA ARG A 50 11.62 -3.33 -7.19
C ARG A 50 13.03 -2.99 -6.75
N TYR A 51 13.42 -1.73 -6.88
CA TYR A 51 14.69 -1.23 -6.34
C TYR A 51 14.45 -0.63 -4.95
N LEU A 52 15.27 -1.06 -3.98
CA LEU A 52 15.25 -0.54 -2.62
C LEU A 52 16.58 0.12 -2.29
N VAL A 53 16.53 1.13 -1.41
CA VAL A 53 17.73 1.69 -0.79
C VAL A 53 18.42 0.60 0.02
N LYS A 54 19.74 0.46 -0.13
CA LYS A 54 20.53 -0.51 0.63
C LYS A 54 20.32 -0.33 2.14
N LEU A 55 20.24 -1.42 2.89
CA LEU A 55 19.88 -1.41 4.31
C LEU A 55 20.82 -0.50 5.14
N GLU A 56 22.11 -0.49 4.81
CA GLU A 56 23.13 0.30 5.51
C GLU A 56 22.95 1.81 5.29
N LYS A 57 22.27 2.19 4.20
CA LYS A 57 21.97 3.59 3.86
C LYS A 57 20.60 4.06 4.36
N GLN A 58 19.75 3.14 4.83
CA GLN A 58 18.44 3.49 5.38
C GLN A 58 18.57 4.10 6.76
N GLN A 59 17.71 5.06 7.08
CA GLN A 59 17.60 5.64 8.42
C GLN A 59 16.96 4.65 9.41
N GLU A 60 17.20 4.84 10.70
CA GLU A 60 16.69 3.98 11.79
C GLU A 60 15.18 3.72 11.70
N TRP A 61 14.41 4.73 11.29
CA TRP A 61 12.93 4.70 11.24
C TRP A 61 12.36 4.35 9.86
N GLU A 62 13.19 3.99 8.89
CA GLU A 62 12.71 3.43 7.64
C GLU A 62 12.22 2.00 7.85
N SER A 63 11.09 1.64 7.25
CA SER A 63 10.34 0.44 7.62
C SER A 63 11.15 -0.85 7.52
N GLN A 64 11.94 -1.04 6.45
CA GLN A 64 12.74 -2.26 6.31
C GLN A 64 13.80 -2.35 7.41
N ARG A 65 14.54 -1.27 7.69
CA ARG A 65 15.53 -1.24 8.78
C ARG A 65 14.90 -1.41 10.17
N LEU A 66 13.80 -0.72 10.44
CA LEU A 66 13.11 -0.77 11.73
C LEU A 66 12.58 -2.18 12.04
N TRP A 67 12.02 -2.86 11.03
CA TRP A 67 11.34 -4.15 11.20
C TRP A 67 12.20 -5.36 10.79
N ILE A 68 13.49 -5.19 10.49
CA ILE A 68 14.33 -6.26 9.93
C ILE A 68 14.36 -7.49 10.84
N LYS A 69 14.57 -7.30 12.14
CA LYS A 69 14.67 -8.42 13.10
C LYS A 69 13.35 -9.17 13.28
N VAL A 70 12.22 -8.45 13.24
CA VAL A 70 10.89 -9.08 13.29
C VAL A 70 10.64 -9.88 12.02
N SER A 71 11.00 -9.32 10.87
CA SER A 71 10.82 -9.95 9.56
C SER A 71 11.69 -11.20 9.41
N GLU A 72 12.94 -11.17 9.88
CA GLU A 72 13.84 -12.31 9.93
C GLU A 72 13.32 -13.42 10.86
N ALA A 73 12.83 -13.06 12.05
CA ALA A 73 12.25 -14.03 12.97
C ALA A 73 10.99 -14.71 12.40
N ILE A 74 10.10 -13.95 11.75
CA ILE A 74 8.93 -14.50 11.06
C ILE A 74 9.35 -15.42 9.91
N HIS A 75 10.36 -15.03 9.13
CA HIS A 75 10.90 -15.85 8.05
C HIS A 75 11.45 -17.19 8.55
N ASN A 76 12.05 -17.19 9.75
CA ASN A 76 12.56 -18.39 10.41
C ASN A 76 11.51 -19.12 11.25
N GLU A 77 10.23 -18.71 11.16
CA GLU A 77 9.11 -19.27 11.93
C GLU A 77 9.25 -19.17 13.46
N ASP A 78 10.15 -18.30 13.96
CA ASP A 78 10.37 -18.07 15.39
C ASP A 78 9.42 -16.98 15.93
N GLN A 79 8.24 -17.42 16.37
CA GLN A 79 7.21 -16.53 16.90
C GLN A 79 7.60 -15.87 18.22
N ILE A 80 8.46 -16.50 19.02
CA ILE A 80 8.89 -15.97 20.32
C ILE A 80 9.77 -14.74 20.06
N VAL A 81 10.79 -14.90 19.23
CA VAL A 81 11.69 -13.79 18.87
C VAL A 81 10.95 -12.70 18.10
N ALA A 82 10.04 -13.05 17.18
CA ALA A 82 9.23 -12.06 16.46
C ALA A 82 8.41 -11.18 17.43
N THR A 83 7.80 -11.80 18.44
CA THR A 83 7.00 -11.10 19.47
C THR A 83 7.87 -10.22 20.35
N GLU A 84 9.05 -10.71 20.77
CA GLU A 84 10.00 -9.93 21.57
C GLU A 84 10.48 -8.69 20.81
N GLN A 85 10.95 -8.86 19.57
CA GLN A 85 11.46 -7.76 18.75
C GLN A 85 10.36 -6.74 18.42
N LYS A 86 9.13 -7.20 18.17
CA LYS A 86 7.96 -6.33 18.01
C LYS A 86 7.70 -5.51 19.27
N THR A 87 7.72 -6.16 20.44
CA THR A 87 7.50 -5.50 21.74
C THR A 87 8.52 -4.38 21.99
N ILE A 88 9.79 -4.62 21.67
CA ILE A 88 10.87 -3.62 21.80
C ILE A 88 10.56 -2.36 20.97
N ILE A 89 10.16 -2.54 19.70
CA ILE A 89 9.82 -1.42 18.81
C ILE A 89 8.61 -0.64 19.34
N GLU A 90 7.57 -1.35 19.76
CA GLU A 90 6.32 -0.73 20.25
C GLU A 90 6.51 0.01 21.57
N GLU A 91 7.28 -0.54 22.52
CA GLU A 91 7.55 0.13 23.78
C GLU A 91 8.45 1.35 23.59
N ALA A 92 9.43 1.30 22.67
CA ALA A 92 10.22 2.47 22.30
C ALA A 92 9.35 3.59 21.71
N GLN A 93 8.37 3.25 20.86
CA GLN A 93 7.41 4.22 20.32
C GLN A 93 6.47 4.76 21.41
N ARG A 94 5.98 3.91 22.31
CA ARG A 94 5.13 4.31 23.45
C ARG A 94 5.87 5.26 24.40
N ALA A 95 7.13 4.97 24.70
CA ALA A 95 7.99 5.84 25.50
C ALA A 95 8.22 7.20 24.84
N ARG A 96 8.49 7.23 23.52
CA ARG A 96 8.60 8.49 22.77
C ARG A 96 7.32 9.30 22.86
N ALA A 97 6.16 8.67 22.62
CA ALA A 97 4.87 9.34 22.67
C ALA A 97 4.58 9.93 24.07
N ARG A 98 4.90 9.22 25.15
CA ARG A 98 4.75 9.72 26.53
C ARG A 98 5.63 10.95 26.82
N ASN A 99 6.78 11.06 26.17
CA ASN A 99 7.75 12.15 26.38
C ASN A 99 7.56 13.32 25.41
N LEU A 100 6.56 13.28 24.52
CA LEU A 100 6.27 14.39 23.62
C LEU A 100 5.63 15.55 24.38
N VAL A 101 6.28 16.71 24.33
CA VAL A 101 5.73 17.98 24.86
C VAL A 101 4.80 18.65 23.86
N THR A 102 4.97 18.36 22.57
CA THR A 102 4.15 18.88 21.48
C THR A 102 3.53 17.74 20.68
N PRO A 103 2.36 17.95 20.03
CA PRO A 103 1.77 16.96 19.14
C PRO A 103 2.77 16.48 18.07
N TRP A 104 2.76 15.19 17.77
CA TRP A 104 3.55 14.64 16.68
C TRP A 104 3.06 15.18 15.32
N VAL A 105 4.00 15.56 14.45
CA VAL A 105 3.71 16.08 13.10
C VAL A 105 4.42 15.19 12.07
N PRO A 106 3.75 14.75 10.99
CA PRO A 106 4.38 13.97 9.94
C PRO A 106 5.53 14.74 9.27
N ARG A 107 6.63 14.04 8.97
CA ARG A 107 7.82 14.66 8.34
C ARG A 107 7.62 15.00 6.86
N LEU A 108 6.90 14.15 6.13
CA LEU A 108 6.83 14.19 4.66
C LEU A 108 5.43 14.56 4.13
N PHE A 109 4.50 14.87 5.03
CA PHE A 109 3.11 15.19 4.69
C PHE A 109 2.63 16.34 5.57
N HIS A 110 1.76 17.17 5.00
CA HIS A 110 1.10 18.26 5.72
C HIS A 110 -0.40 18.02 5.74
N ARG A 111 -1.05 18.42 6.84
CA ARG A 111 -2.50 18.41 6.93
C ARG A 111 -3.03 19.55 6.06
N ASP A 112 -3.79 19.21 5.02
CA ASP A 112 -4.60 20.19 4.31
C ASP A 112 -5.77 20.62 5.21
N THR A 113 -5.82 21.91 5.53
CA THR A 113 -6.89 22.52 6.34
C THR A 113 -7.98 23.16 5.48
N GLY A 114 -7.92 23.01 4.16
CA GLY A 114 -8.94 23.51 3.23
C GLY A 114 -9.05 25.05 3.19
N THR A 115 -8.09 25.77 3.77
CA THR A 115 -8.12 27.24 3.84
C THR A 115 -7.12 27.87 2.88
N SER A 116 -7.37 27.69 1.58
CA SER A 116 -6.96 28.60 0.49
C SER A 116 -7.82 28.23 -0.74
N LEU A 117 -8.59 29.11 -1.38
CA LEU A 117 -8.36 30.52 -1.71
C LEU A 117 -9.64 31.38 -1.61
N PRO A 118 -9.50 32.71 -1.41
CA PRO A 118 -9.81 33.59 -2.52
C PRO A 118 -8.60 34.48 -2.88
N GLY A 119 -8.22 34.48 -4.16
CA GLY A 119 -7.31 35.48 -4.73
C GLY A 119 -6.17 34.89 -5.55
N GLY A 120 -6.32 34.98 -6.88
CA GLY A 120 -5.36 34.58 -7.91
C GLY A 120 -6.07 34.24 -9.20
#